data_AF-A0A8D9PB96-F1
#
_entry.id   AF-A0A8D9PB96-F1
#
_cell.length_a   1.000
_cell.length_b   1.000
_cell.length_c   1.000
_cell.angle_alpha   90.00
_cell.angle_beta   90.00
_cell.angle_gamma   90.00
#
_symmetry.space_group_name_H-M   'P 1'
#
loop_
_entity.id
_entity.type
_entity.pdbx_description
1 polymer ?
#
loop_
_entity_poly.entity_id
_entity_poly.type
_entity_poly.pdbx_seq_one_letter_code
_entity_poly.pdbx_strand_id
1 'polypeptide(L)'
;MNLDAAIDSLLSPIADKVSGFIFSYVTIGGVKVEFLIALLMAAAIYFTLRTGCIGFWGFKHAIKLITNNYVHNNPGGYQRKKKGELSSFQALSATISASAGIGNVAGSAAAVSIGGPGVIFWMIIAGLFSMALKFSEVLLGVKFRKTNPDGSVSGGPMYYIPLAFNSMGKFPQKVGSALAKIYAVCCIFAMIGGWNLFQINAMTAQFTEVTGGDKSIFANNGWVLGTIVAIITWFTIIGGIKAIGKFTSKVTPLMCSLYVASAFLVCLINIHHVPETIVLIIKEAFSPRAMTGGAFACMLWGFRRAMFANESGLGTAPIAFSAVNTNKPVAQAFISMLQPFVDTVIVGVATAFVIVVSKAYLTVDGIAGIELTSKAFGTICPGFPILLTVMASCFVLSTMLCGSYYGLKAWNFLFGNSTAKTRIFQAAYCLCIIAGSAMNFKSIINLSDAVTLFLAVPNLIAVFALSGVIMKELKRYCDRYKVGGRISDYLR
;
A
#
# COMPACT_ATOMS: atom_id res chain seq x y z
N MET A 1 -14.79 35.25 -6.48
CA MET A 1 -14.26 34.06 -5.78
C MET A 1 -13.60 33.18 -6.83
N ASN A 2 -12.31 32.88 -6.68
CA ASN A 2 -11.63 31.93 -7.56
C ASN A 2 -12.21 30.52 -7.39
N LEU A 3 -12.20 29.72 -8.46
CA LEU A 3 -12.68 28.33 -8.47
C LEU A 3 -12.07 27.50 -7.33
N ASP A 4 -10.80 27.77 -7.02
CA ASP A 4 -10.08 27.15 -5.90
C ASP A 4 -10.69 27.50 -4.54
N ALA A 5 -11.08 28.75 -4.31
CA ALA A 5 -11.72 29.18 -3.06
C ALA A 5 -13.16 28.63 -2.92
N ALA A 6 -13.83 28.34 -4.04
CA ALA A 6 -15.15 27.72 -4.05
C ALA A 6 -15.08 26.20 -3.80
N ILE A 7 -14.05 25.53 -4.32
CA ILE A 7 -13.78 24.11 -4.03
C ILE A 7 -13.36 23.95 -2.56
N ASP A 8 -12.49 24.83 -2.08
CA ASP A 8 -11.97 24.78 -0.70
C ASP A 8 -13.08 25.03 0.33
N SER A 9 -14.00 25.97 0.09
CA SER A 9 -15.13 26.23 1.01
C SER A 9 -16.16 25.11 1.04
N LEU A 10 -16.29 24.33 -0.03
CA LEU A 10 -17.26 23.23 -0.15
C LEU A 10 -16.71 21.93 0.44
N LEU A 11 -15.40 21.68 0.30
CA LEU A 11 -14.74 20.48 0.78
C LEU A 11 -14.26 20.59 2.24
N SER A 12 -13.78 21.76 2.68
CA SER A 12 -13.20 21.94 4.01
C SER A 12 -14.12 21.52 5.17
N PRO A 13 -15.43 21.88 5.22
CA PRO A 13 -16.28 21.53 6.35
C PRO A 13 -16.55 20.02 6.48
N ILE A 14 -16.61 19.33 5.34
CA ILE A 14 -16.79 17.87 5.27
C ILE A 14 -15.47 17.18 5.62
N ALA A 15 -14.36 17.68 5.07
CA ALA A 15 -13.02 17.21 5.38
C ALA A 15 -12.72 17.38 6.87
N ASP A 16 -13.04 18.50 7.50
CA ASP A 16 -12.75 18.79 8.90
C ASP A 16 -13.55 17.92 9.87
N LYS A 17 -14.83 17.65 9.59
CA LYS A 17 -15.65 16.74 10.42
C LYS A 17 -15.20 15.29 10.30
N VAL A 18 -14.84 14.86 9.10
CA VAL A 18 -14.36 13.49 8.84
C VAL A 18 -12.94 13.33 9.40
N SER A 19 -12.08 14.32 9.21
CA SER A 19 -10.73 14.43 9.75
C SER A 19 -10.74 14.44 11.29
N GLY A 20 -11.61 15.23 11.92
CA GLY A 20 -11.70 15.30 13.38
C GLY A 20 -12.07 13.97 14.06
N PHE A 21 -12.86 13.12 13.40
CA PHE A 21 -13.16 11.77 13.89
C PHE A 21 -12.04 10.77 13.59
N ILE A 22 -11.45 10.80 12.39
CA ILE A 22 -10.40 9.87 11.95
C ILE A 22 -9.07 10.11 12.68
N PHE A 23 -8.69 11.37 12.84
CA PHE A 23 -7.49 11.80 13.57
C PHE A 23 -7.78 12.06 15.05
N SER A 24 -8.90 11.56 15.55
CA SER A 24 -9.12 11.54 17.00
C SER A 24 -7.97 10.78 17.65
N TYR A 25 -7.35 11.41 18.65
CA TYR A 25 -6.22 10.86 19.36
C TYR A 25 -6.52 10.81 20.85
N VAL A 26 -6.01 9.78 21.51
CA VAL A 26 -5.97 9.69 22.96
C VAL A 26 -4.53 9.89 23.39
N THR A 27 -4.33 10.73 24.41
CA THR A 27 -3.00 10.92 24.99
C THR A 27 -2.78 9.88 26.07
N ILE A 28 -1.91 8.90 25.82
CA ILE A 28 -1.54 7.86 26.79
C ILE A 28 -0.10 8.15 27.24
N GLY A 29 0.09 8.52 28.50
CA GLY A 29 1.43 8.80 29.05
C GLY A 29 2.20 9.91 28.32
N GLY A 30 1.49 10.95 27.84
CA GLY A 30 2.09 12.05 27.07
C GLY A 30 2.25 11.78 25.57
N VAL A 31 1.87 10.59 25.08
CA VAL A 31 1.97 10.20 23.67
C VAL A 31 0.62 10.30 22.98
N LYS A 32 0.54 11.01 21.85
CA LYS A 32 -0.67 11.08 21.02
C LYS A 32 -0.83 9.78 20.23
N VAL A 33 -1.82 8.98 20.59
CA VAL A 33 -2.18 7.75 19.89
C VAL A 33 -3.40 8.01 19.02
N GLU A 34 -3.22 8.05 17.71
CA GLU A 34 -4.35 8.15 16.77
C GLU A 34 -5.16 6.86 16.82
N PHE A 35 -6.48 6.98 16.94
CA PHE A 35 -7.40 5.84 17.05
C PHE A 35 -7.20 4.84 15.91
N LEU A 36 -6.97 5.34 14.70
CA LEU A 36 -6.83 4.49 13.53
C LEU A 36 -5.53 3.68 13.52
N ILE A 37 -4.41 4.26 13.97
CA ILE A 37 -3.14 3.52 14.12
C ILE A 37 -3.34 2.40 15.15
N ALA A 38 -4.01 2.70 16.27
CA ALA A 38 -4.32 1.70 17.27
C ALA A 38 -5.22 0.58 16.71
N LEU A 39 -6.25 0.92 15.92
CA LEU A 39 -7.13 -0.05 15.28
C LEU A 39 -6.38 -0.95 14.29
N LEU A 40 -5.54 -0.36 13.46
CA LEU A 40 -4.72 -1.05 12.47
C LEU A 40 -3.71 -1.99 13.16
N MET A 41 -3.00 -1.50 14.16
CA MET A 41 -2.07 -2.28 14.98
C MET A 41 -2.80 -3.43 15.68
N ALA A 42 -3.94 -3.18 16.30
CA ALA A 42 -4.76 -4.20 16.96
C ALA A 42 -5.23 -5.27 15.96
N ALA A 43 -5.65 -4.88 14.75
CA ALA A 43 -6.02 -5.82 13.70
C ALA A 43 -4.84 -6.68 13.24
N ALA A 44 -3.67 -6.07 13.00
CA ALA A 44 -2.46 -6.80 12.60
C ALA A 44 -2.05 -7.83 13.65
N ILE A 45 -2.02 -7.44 14.93
CA ILE A 45 -1.70 -8.35 16.04
C ILE A 45 -2.77 -9.44 16.18
N TYR A 46 -4.05 -9.07 16.18
CA TYR A 46 -5.15 -10.01 16.30
C TYR A 46 -5.13 -11.09 15.23
N PHE A 47 -5.00 -10.72 13.95
CA PHE A 47 -4.95 -11.69 12.86
C PHE A 47 -3.66 -12.50 12.85
N THR A 48 -2.54 -11.91 13.28
CA THR A 48 -1.29 -12.66 13.48
C THR A 48 -1.49 -13.77 14.50
N LEU A 49 -2.02 -13.46 15.68
CA LEU A 49 -2.27 -14.48 16.71
C LEU A 49 -3.34 -15.48 16.28
N ARG A 50 -4.46 -15.01 15.72
CA ARG A 50 -5.58 -15.86 15.31
C ARG A 50 -5.20 -16.86 14.21
N THR A 51 -4.33 -16.48 13.27
CA THR A 51 -3.84 -17.36 12.19
C THR A 51 -2.63 -18.21 12.60
N GLY A 52 -2.24 -18.19 13.89
CA GLY A 52 -1.10 -18.95 14.40
C GLY A 52 0.24 -18.44 13.86
N CYS A 53 0.40 -17.12 13.75
CA CYS A 53 1.61 -16.45 13.23
C CYS A 53 1.95 -16.87 11.79
N ILE A 54 0.94 -16.86 10.90
CA ILE A 54 1.06 -17.31 9.50
C ILE A 54 2.23 -16.70 8.74
N GLY A 55 2.63 -15.48 9.06
CA GLY A 55 3.82 -14.81 8.51
C GLY A 55 5.08 -15.66 8.59
N PHE A 56 5.28 -16.44 9.66
CA PHE A 56 6.50 -17.24 9.84
C PHE A 56 6.42 -18.61 9.18
N TRP A 57 5.35 -19.38 9.44
CA TRP A 57 5.25 -20.75 8.92
C TRP A 57 4.71 -20.81 7.48
N GLY A 58 3.86 -19.85 7.09
CA GLY A 58 3.25 -19.76 5.77
C GLY A 58 4.17 -19.21 4.68
N PHE A 59 5.28 -18.55 5.06
CA PHE A 59 6.19 -17.88 4.13
C PHE A 59 6.79 -18.82 3.08
N LYS A 60 7.33 -19.96 3.53
CA LYS A 60 7.90 -20.97 2.63
C LYS A 60 6.87 -21.51 1.64
N HIS A 61 5.62 -21.63 2.07
CA HIS A 61 4.51 -22.06 1.21
C HIS A 61 4.16 -20.98 0.18
N ALA A 62 4.09 -19.72 0.60
CA ALA A 62 3.85 -18.57 -0.29
C ALA A 62 4.90 -18.47 -1.42
N ILE A 63 6.18 -18.66 -1.09
CA ILE A 63 7.27 -18.69 -2.09
C ILE A 63 7.07 -19.86 -3.07
N LYS A 64 6.82 -21.08 -2.58
CA LYS A 64 6.61 -22.23 -3.48
C LYS A 64 5.40 -22.04 -4.41
N LEU A 65 4.36 -21.36 -3.93
CA LEU A 65 3.17 -21.04 -4.72
C LEU A 65 3.47 -20.01 -5.83
N ILE A 66 4.28 -18.98 -5.56
CA ILE A 66 4.58 -17.94 -6.56
C ILE A 66 5.61 -18.41 -7.60
N THR A 67 6.53 -19.28 -7.22
CA THR A 67 7.53 -19.85 -8.15
C THR A 67 6.98 -21.02 -8.97
N ASN A 68 5.67 -21.30 -8.92
CA ASN A 68 5.00 -22.45 -9.53
C ASN A 68 5.59 -23.83 -9.15
N ASN A 69 6.41 -23.90 -8.10
CA ASN A 69 6.99 -25.14 -7.57
C ASN A 69 6.04 -25.88 -6.63
N TYR A 70 4.76 -25.50 -6.61
CA TYR A 70 3.72 -26.14 -5.82
C TYR A 70 2.51 -26.49 -6.69
N VAL A 71 2.40 -27.77 -7.03
CA VAL A 71 1.22 -28.30 -7.71
C VAL A 71 0.22 -28.73 -6.65
N HIS A 72 -0.96 -28.12 -6.68
CA HIS A 72 -2.06 -28.63 -5.86
C HIS A 72 -2.57 -29.94 -6.44
N ASN A 73 -2.12 -31.07 -5.88
CA ASN A 73 -2.70 -32.36 -6.18
C ASN A 73 -4.14 -32.37 -5.64
N ASN A 74 -5.13 -32.48 -6.53
CA ASN A 74 -6.52 -32.67 -6.16
C ASN A 74 -6.78 -34.18 -6.04
N PRO A 75 -6.87 -34.76 -4.84
CA PRO A 75 -7.37 -36.13 -4.69
C PRO A 75 -8.83 -36.13 -5.15
N GLY A 76 -9.10 -36.72 -6.34
CA GLY A 76 -10.44 -36.80 -6.94
C GLY A 76 -10.61 -36.18 -8.33
N GLY A 77 -9.56 -35.67 -8.99
CA GLY A 77 -9.56 -35.35 -10.43
C GLY A 77 -10.39 -34.14 -10.90
N TYR A 78 -11.36 -33.66 -10.12
CA TYR A 78 -12.21 -32.54 -10.52
C TYR A 78 -11.49 -31.19 -10.41
N GLN A 79 -11.20 -30.56 -11.56
CA GLN A 79 -10.64 -29.21 -11.62
C GLN A 79 -11.77 -28.19 -11.82
N ARG A 80 -12.09 -27.39 -10.80
CA ARG A 80 -13.00 -26.25 -10.97
C ARG A 80 -12.42 -25.27 -12.00
N LYS A 81 -13.24 -24.86 -12.98
CA LYS A 81 -12.86 -23.86 -13.99
C LYS A 81 -12.28 -22.62 -13.30
N LYS A 82 -11.04 -22.27 -13.63
CA LYS A 82 -10.39 -21.07 -13.11
C LYS A 82 -11.09 -19.85 -13.72
N LYS A 83 -11.35 -18.83 -12.89
CA LYS A 83 -11.92 -17.55 -13.32
C LYS A 83 -10.95 -16.45 -12.94
N GLY A 84 -10.72 -15.49 -13.83
CA GLY A 84 -9.86 -14.34 -13.62
C GLY A 84 -9.06 -13.97 -14.86
N GLU A 85 -8.37 -12.84 -14.77
CA GLU A 85 -7.72 -12.13 -15.88
C GLU A 85 -6.20 -12.08 -15.72
N LEU A 86 -5.68 -12.27 -14.50
CA LEU A 86 -4.26 -12.18 -14.16
C LEU A 86 -3.67 -13.50 -13.66
N SER A 87 -2.36 -13.67 -13.83
CA SER A 87 -1.60 -14.66 -13.04
C SER A 87 -1.39 -14.18 -11.61
N SER A 88 -1.07 -15.09 -10.68
CA SER A 88 -0.79 -14.73 -9.29
C SER A 88 0.40 -13.76 -9.17
N PHE A 89 1.43 -13.94 -10.00
CA PHE A 89 2.61 -13.06 -10.03
C PHE A 89 2.28 -11.67 -10.56
N GLN A 90 1.43 -11.57 -11.58
CA GLN A 90 0.96 -10.27 -12.08
C GLN A 90 0.16 -9.51 -11.03
N ALA A 91 -0.71 -10.20 -10.29
CA ALA A 91 -1.46 -9.56 -9.20
C ALA A 91 -0.55 -9.13 -8.05
N LEU A 92 0.40 -9.99 -7.63
CA LEU A 92 1.37 -9.63 -6.59
C LEU A 92 2.22 -8.42 -7.01
N SER A 93 2.72 -8.42 -8.25
CA SER A 93 3.50 -7.31 -8.81
C SER A 93 2.68 -6.03 -8.88
N ALA A 94 1.41 -6.11 -9.30
CA ALA A 94 0.52 -4.96 -9.32
C ALA A 94 0.25 -4.42 -7.90
N THR A 95 0.04 -5.28 -6.91
CA THR A 95 -0.16 -4.83 -5.53
C THR A 95 1.09 -4.22 -4.92
N ILE A 96 2.28 -4.82 -5.15
CA ILE A 96 3.57 -4.24 -4.74
C ILE A 96 3.78 -2.90 -5.45
N SER A 97 3.45 -2.79 -6.73
CA SER A 97 3.52 -1.50 -7.44
C SER A 97 2.57 -0.45 -6.90
N ALA A 98 1.38 -0.83 -6.43
CA ALA A 98 0.45 0.11 -5.83
C ALA A 98 0.98 0.66 -4.50
N SER A 99 1.65 -0.16 -3.69
CA SER A 99 2.11 0.21 -2.35
C SER A 99 3.54 0.73 -2.32
N ALA A 100 4.43 0.23 -3.18
CA ALA A 100 5.85 0.58 -3.23
C ALA A 100 6.14 1.95 -3.88
N GLY A 101 5.17 2.84 -4.05
CA GLY A 101 5.35 4.15 -4.70
C GLY A 101 6.31 5.11 -3.97
N ILE A 102 6.36 6.38 -4.40
CA ILE A 102 7.18 7.41 -3.72
C ILE A 102 6.86 7.51 -2.23
N GLY A 103 5.61 7.22 -1.85
CA GLY A 103 5.19 7.13 -0.45
C GLY A 103 6.08 6.22 0.39
N ASN A 104 6.62 5.13 -0.17
CA ASN A 104 7.56 4.24 0.53
C ASN A 104 8.94 4.82 0.74
N VAL A 105 9.44 5.56 -0.24
CA VAL A 105 10.74 6.22 -0.13
C VAL A 105 10.65 7.46 0.77
N ALA A 106 9.79 8.41 0.42
CA ALA A 106 9.59 9.64 1.19
C ALA A 106 9.06 9.37 2.60
N GLY A 107 8.12 8.43 2.76
CA GLY A 107 7.56 8.15 4.07
C GLY A 107 8.56 7.46 5.00
N SER A 108 9.42 6.57 4.50
CA SER A 108 10.46 5.95 5.34
C SER A 108 11.50 6.98 5.78
N ALA A 109 11.84 7.94 4.91
CA ALA A 109 12.67 9.08 5.26
C ALA A 109 12.04 9.93 6.37
N ALA A 110 10.78 10.34 6.19
CA ALA A 110 10.03 11.10 7.19
C ALA A 110 9.94 10.37 8.54
N ALA A 111 9.74 9.05 8.53
CA ALA A 111 9.63 8.24 9.74
C ALA A 111 10.94 8.24 10.55
N VAL A 112 12.09 8.14 9.88
CA VAL A 112 13.41 8.22 10.54
C VAL A 112 13.73 9.64 10.99
N SER A 113 13.37 10.66 10.21
CA SER A 113 13.60 12.06 10.59
C SER A 113 12.82 12.46 11.85
N ILE A 114 11.58 11.97 11.99
CA ILE A 114 10.72 12.30 13.14
C ILE A 114 11.01 11.40 14.34
N GLY A 115 11.05 10.08 14.11
CA GLY A 115 11.11 9.11 15.21
C GLY A 115 12.51 8.57 15.51
N GLY A 116 13.51 8.95 14.74
CA GLY A 116 14.89 8.48 14.84
C GLY A 116 15.12 7.07 14.28
N PRO A 117 16.39 6.63 14.24
CA PRO A 117 16.80 5.28 13.85
C PRO A 117 15.99 4.12 14.46
N GLY A 118 15.53 4.26 15.70
CA GLY A 118 14.78 3.22 16.42
C GLY A 118 13.48 2.77 15.74
N VAL A 119 12.89 3.63 14.90
CA VAL A 119 11.65 3.33 14.17
C VAL A 119 11.80 2.14 13.21
N ILE A 120 13.00 1.91 12.69
CA ILE A 120 13.30 0.83 11.73
C ILE A 120 12.97 -0.53 12.34
N PHE A 121 13.32 -0.75 13.61
CA PHE A 121 13.01 -1.99 14.33
C PHE A 121 11.50 -2.25 14.35
N TRP A 122 10.72 -1.24 14.72
CA TRP A 122 9.27 -1.35 14.81
C TRP A 122 8.59 -1.45 13.44
N MET A 123 9.17 -0.83 12.40
CA MET A 123 8.72 -1.02 11.02
C MET A 123 8.84 -2.49 10.58
N ILE A 124 9.94 -3.17 10.93
CA ILE A 124 10.14 -4.60 10.63
C ILE A 124 9.05 -5.45 11.31
N ILE A 125 8.86 -5.25 12.61
CA ILE A 125 7.85 -6.00 13.39
C ILE A 125 6.44 -5.76 12.84
N ALA A 126 6.09 -4.50 12.57
CA ALA A 126 4.79 -4.14 12.02
C ALA A 126 4.58 -4.71 10.60
N GLY A 127 5.63 -4.74 9.76
CA GLY A 127 5.60 -5.37 8.45
C GLY A 127 5.32 -6.88 8.53
N LEU A 128 5.94 -7.57 9.48
CA LEU A 128 5.69 -9.01 9.71
C LEU A 128 4.26 -9.28 10.20
N PHE A 129 3.72 -8.47 11.12
CA PHE A 129 2.34 -8.61 11.58
C PHE A 129 1.32 -8.26 10.48
N SER A 130 1.66 -7.31 9.62
CA SER A 130 0.84 -6.89 8.48
C SER A 130 0.61 -8.02 7.48
N MET A 131 1.52 -9.01 7.39
CA MET A 131 1.35 -10.18 6.52
C MET A 131 0.05 -10.95 6.82
N ALA A 132 -0.26 -11.18 8.10
CA ALA A 132 -1.44 -11.93 8.51
C ALA A 132 -2.75 -11.15 8.24
N LEU A 133 -2.72 -9.84 8.43
CA LEU A 133 -3.84 -8.97 8.10
C LEU A 133 -4.08 -8.97 6.58
N LYS A 134 -3.03 -8.79 5.78
CA LYS A 134 -3.11 -8.80 4.32
C LYS A 134 -3.65 -10.13 3.77
N PHE A 135 -3.18 -11.26 4.34
CA PHE A 135 -3.73 -12.59 4.04
C PHE A 135 -5.26 -12.61 4.21
N SER A 136 -5.72 -12.11 5.33
CA SER A 136 -7.14 -12.13 5.71
C SER A 136 -7.99 -11.29 4.76
N GLU A 137 -7.53 -10.09 4.40
CA GLU A 137 -8.21 -9.22 3.44
C GLU A 137 -8.32 -9.86 2.04
N VAL A 138 -7.20 -10.37 1.53
CA VAL A 138 -7.15 -10.93 0.17
C VAL A 138 -7.95 -12.22 0.07
N LEU A 139 -7.97 -13.04 1.13
CA LEU A 139 -8.82 -14.23 1.20
C LEU A 139 -10.28 -13.86 0.97
N LEU A 140 -10.77 -12.82 1.67
CA LEU A 140 -12.14 -12.35 1.54
C LEU A 140 -12.43 -11.77 0.16
N GLY A 141 -11.51 -10.95 -0.38
CA GLY A 141 -11.63 -10.40 -1.74
C GLY A 141 -11.79 -11.48 -2.79
N VAL A 142 -10.90 -12.48 -2.79
CA VAL A 142 -10.92 -13.56 -3.78
C VAL A 142 -12.11 -14.50 -3.59
N LYS A 143 -12.52 -14.74 -2.33
CA LYS A 143 -13.67 -15.60 -2.03
C LYS A 143 -15.00 -14.99 -2.45
N PHE A 144 -15.18 -13.68 -2.23
CA PHE A 144 -16.46 -12.98 -2.43
C PHE A 144 -16.51 -12.13 -3.71
N ARG A 145 -15.52 -12.26 -4.60
CA ARG A 145 -15.52 -11.60 -5.91
C ARG A 145 -16.72 -12.01 -6.78
N LYS A 146 -17.17 -11.08 -7.60
CA LYS A 146 -18.21 -11.28 -8.61
C LYS A 146 -17.61 -11.37 -10.00
N THR A 147 -18.14 -12.28 -10.81
CA THR A 147 -17.88 -12.32 -12.25
C THR A 147 -18.95 -11.48 -12.94
N ASN A 148 -18.52 -10.48 -13.70
CA ASN A 148 -19.39 -9.60 -14.46
C ASN A 148 -19.87 -10.30 -15.75
N PRO A 149 -20.94 -9.80 -16.40
CA PRO A 149 -21.45 -10.37 -17.65
C PRO A 149 -20.43 -10.36 -18.80
N ASP A 150 -19.53 -9.39 -18.82
CA ASP A 150 -18.43 -9.25 -19.78
C ASP A 150 -17.26 -10.23 -19.53
N GLY A 151 -17.38 -11.10 -18.51
CA GLY A 151 -16.34 -12.03 -18.09
C GLY A 151 -15.25 -11.43 -17.21
N SER A 152 -15.24 -10.10 -17.01
CA SER A 152 -14.32 -9.45 -16.08
C SER A 152 -14.65 -9.80 -14.62
N VAL A 153 -13.67 -9.69 -13.73
CA VAL A 153 -13.86 -9.99 -12.31
C VAL A 153 -13.76 -8.71 -11.48
N SER A 154 -14.66 -8.56 -10.53
CA SER A 154 -14.68 -7.43 -9.59
C SER A 154 -14.78 -7.95 -8.17
N GLY A 155 -13.91 -7.48 -7.29
CA GLY A 155 -13.88 -7.85 -5.89
C GLY A 155 -13.17 -6.79 -5.07
N GLY A 156 -13.13 -6.98 -3.76
CA GLY A 156 -12.66 -5.98 -2.78
C GLY A 156 -13.70 -5.67 -1.70
N PRO A 157 -13.42 -4.73 -0.81
CA PRO A 157 -14.22 -4.49 0.39
C PRO A 157 -15.67 -4.09 0.09
N MET A 158 -15.89 -3.29 -0.94
CA MET A 158 -17.23 -2.92 -1.41
C MET A 158 -18.13 -4.14 -1.74
N TYR A 159 -17.54 -5.31 -2.05
CA TYR A 159 -18.30 -6.53 -2.32
C TYR A 159 -18.50 -7.42 -1.10
N TYR A 160 -17.57 -7.46 -0.15
CA TYR A 160 -17.69 -8.30 1.05
C TYR A 160 -18.20 -7.58 2.29
N ILE A 161 -18.13 -6.26 2.38
CA ILE A 161 -18.71 -5.48 3.50
C ILE A 161 -20.20 -5.78 3.66
N PRO A 162 -21.06 -5.77 2.62
CA PRO A 162 -22.48 -6.10 2.79
C PRO A 162 -22.70 -7.54 3.30
N LEU A 163 -21.85 -8.47 2.86
CA LEU A 163 -21.91 -9.87 3.28
C LEU A 163 -21.48 -10.06 4.74
N ALA A 164 -20.47 -9.31 5.18
CA ALA A 164 -20.02 -9.28 6.57
C ALA A 164 -21.15 -8.85 7.50
N PHE A 165 -21.85 -7.77 7.17
CA PHE A 165 -22.98 -7.26 7.94
C PHE A 165 -24.16 -8.23 7.98
N ASN A 166 -24.46 -8.87 6.84
CA ASN A 166 -25.49 -9.92 6.80
C ASN A 166 -25.13 -11.12 7.67
N SER A 167 -23.85 -11.51 7.72
CA SER A 167 -23.41 -12.64 8.55
C SER A 167 -23.43 -12.36 10.06
N MET A 168 -23.38 -11.09 10.46
CA MET A 168 -23.46 -10.69 11.88
C MET A 168 -24.88 -10.78 12.44
N GLY A 169 -25.92 -10.72 11.59
CA GLY A 169 -27.34 -10.83 11.98
C GLY A 169 -27.88 -9.71 12.90
N LYS A 170 -27.01 -8.83 13.40
CA LYS A 170 -27.34 -7.78 14.40
C LYS A 170 -27.62 -6.40 13.80
N PHE A 171 -27.27 -6.18 12.54
CA PHE A 171 -27.40 -4.88 11.89
C PHE A 171 -28.26 -4.98 10.63
N PRO A 172 -29.04 -3.94 10.30
CA PRO A 172 -29.83 -3.92 9.07
C PRO A 172 -28.93 -4.06 7.84
N GLN A 173 -29.34 -4.88 6.86
CA GLN A 173 -28.66 -5.03 5.57
C GLN A 173 -28.41 -3.68 4.85
N LYS A 174 -29.26 -2.68 5.15
CA LYS A 174 -29.11 -1.30 4.68
C LYS A 174 -27.82 -0.64 5.17
N VAL A 175 -27.37 -0.93 6.39
CA VAL A 175 -26.13 -0.39 6.97
C VAL A 175 -24.90 -0.93 6.24
N GLY A 176 -24.82 -2.24 6.02
CA GLY A 176 -23.70 -2.84 5.28
C GLY A 176 -23.63 -2.36 3.83
N SER A 177 -24.78 -2.17 3.18
CA SER A 177 -24.85 -1.61 1.83
C SER A 177 -24.43 -0.14 1.77
N ALA A 178 -24.83 0.67 2.76
CA ALA A 178 -24.39 2.06 2.87
C ALA A 178 -22.88 2.15 3.10
N LEU A 179 -22.34 1.34 4.01
CA LEU A 179 -20.92 1.32 4.33
C LEU A 179 -20.05 0.88 3.13
N ALA A 180 -20.53 -0.04 2.31
CA ALA A 180 -19.88 -0.45 1.08
C ALA A 180 -19.85 0.68 0.02
N LYS A 181 -20.94 1.46 -0.10
CA LYS A 181 -20.99 2.64 -0.98
C LYS A 181 -20.04 3.73 -0.49
N ILE A 182 -20.04 3.98 0.83
CA ILE A 182 -19.12 4.91 1.48
C ILE A 182 -17.67 4.50 1.21
N TYR A 183 -17.32 3.22 1.41
CA TYR A 183 -15.98 2.71 1.06
C TYR A 183 -15.64 2.96 -0.42
N ALA A 184 -16.57 2.69 -1.35
CA ALA A 184 -16.32 2.89 -2.77
C ALA A 184 -16.09 4.37 -3.12
N VAL A 185 -16.88 5.30 -2.54
CA VAL A 185 -16.68 6.75 -2.74
C VAL A 185 -15.31 7.17 -2.21
N CYS A 186 -14.98 6.81 -0.98
CA CYS A 186 -13.67 7.12 -0.39
C CYS A 186 -12.53 6.47 -1.19
N CYS A 187 -12.73 5.27 -1.73
CA CYS A 187 -11.71 4.59 -2.53
C CYS A 187 -11.44 5.35 -3.83
N ILE A 188 -12.45 5.92 -4.48
CA ILE A 188 -12.25 6.76 -5.68
C ILE A 188 -11.40 7.99 -5.32
N PHE A 189 -11.79 8.71 -4.27
CA PHE A 189 -11.07 9.92 -3.84
C PHE A 189 -9.66 9.62 -3.34
N ALA A 190 -9.46 8.52 -2.59
CA ALA A 190 -8.13 8.07 -2.16
C ALA A 190 -7.23 7.77 -3.37
N MET A 191 -7.74 7.07 -4.38
CA MET A 191 -6.96 6.74 -5.57
C MET A 191 -6.63 7.97 -6.44
N ILE A 192 -7.50 8.98 -6.46
CA ILE A 192 -7.22 10.27 -7.13
C ILE A 192 -6.23 11.11 -6.30
N GLY A 193 -6.38 11.16 -4.98
CA GLY A 193 -5.48 11.93 -4.11
C GLY A 193 -4.09 11.29 -4.00
N GLY A 194 -4.00 10.12 -3.36
CA GLY A 194 -2.74 9.53 -2.92
C GLY A 194 -2.00 8.75 -4.00
N TRP A 195 -2.73 8.10 -4.91
CA TRP A 195 -2.14 7.28 -5.98
C TRP A 195 -1.95 8.05 -7.29
N ASN A 196 -2.56 9.22 -7.44
CA ASN A 196 -2.46 10.05 -8.64
C ASN A 196 -1.82 11.40 -8.34
N LEU A 197 -2.55 12.34 -7.72
CA LEU A 197 -2.09 13.72 -7.50
C LEU A 197 -0.77 13.78 -6.71
N PHE A 198 -0.68 13.03 -5.60
CA PHE A 198 0.54 13.00 -4.79
C PHE A 198 1.73 12.39 -5.54
N GLN A 199 1.52 11.33 -6.31
CA GLN A 199 2.60 10.63 -7.02
C GLN A 199 3.17 11.47 -8.16
N ILE A 200 2.30 12.07 -8.98
CA ILE A 200 2.76 12.90 -10.10
C ILE A 200 3.45 14.17 -9.59
N ASN A 201 2.97 14.76 -8.51
CA ASN A 201 3.58 15.95 -7.94
C ASN A 201 4.99 15.67 -7.42
N ALA A 202 5.17 14.56 -6.70
CA ALA A 202 6.48 14.16 -6.22
C ALA A 202 7.44 13.76 -7.36
N MET A 203 6.92 13.19 -8.45
CA MET A 203 7.70 12.97 -9.67
C MET A 203 8.17 14.31 -10.26
N THR A 204 7.28 15.29 -10.43
CA THR A 204 7.64 16.62 -10.94
C THR A 204 8.73 17.27 -10.09
N ALA A 205 8.59 17.26 -8.76
CA ALA A 205 9.59 17.81 -7.85
C ALA A 205 10.97 17.17 -8.06
N GLN A 206 11.02 15.84 -8.19
CA GLN A 206 12.28 15.14 -8.39
C GLN A 206 12.91 15.39 -9.78
N PHE A 207 12.08 15.56 -10.82
CA PHE A 207 12.58 15.98 -12.13
C PHE A 207 13.13 17.40 -12.10
N THR A 208 12.42 18.34 -11.48
CA THR A 208 12.85 19.73 -11.33
C THR A 208 14.19 19.81 -10.61
N GLU A 209 14.36 19.08 -9.50
CA GLU A 209 15.61 19.05 -8.73
C GLU A 209 16.80 18.57 -9.58
N VAL A 210 16.67 17.42 -10.24
CA VAL A 210 17.77 16.82 -11.01
C VAL A 210 18.10 17.61 -12.29
N THR A 211 17.17 18.41 -12.80
CA THR A 211 17.37 19.21 -14.03
C THR A 211 17.76 20.67 -13.77
N GLY A 212 18.17 21.00 -12.54
CA GLY A 212 18.74 22.31 -12.19
C GLY A 212 17.84 23.19 -11.33
N GLY A 213 16.90 22.61 -10.59
CA GLY A 213 16.06 23.32 -9.62
C GLY A 213 15.26 24.45 -10.27
N ASP A 214 15.41 25.67 -9.76
CA ASP A 214 14.70 26.87 -10.24
C ASP A 214 14.99 27.22 -11.71
N LYS A 215 16.11 26.74 -12.28
CA LYS A 215 16.46 26.93 -13.70
C LYS A 215 15.92 25.82 -14.60
N SER A 216 15.27 24.81 -14.02
CA SER A 216 14.68 23.71 -14.77
C SER A 216 13.52 24.17 -15.64
N ILE A 217 13.40 23.56 -16.83
CA ILE A 217 12.23 23.71 -17.71
C ILE A 217 10.93 23.31 -16.98
N PHE A 218 11.01 22.42 -15.98
CA PHE A 218 9.87 21.88 -15.24
C PHE A 218 9.45 22.72 -14.03
N ALA A 219 10.27 23.65 -13.55
CA ALA A 219 9.98 24.46 -12.36
C ALA A 219 8.67 25.26 -12.51
N ASN A 220 8.43 25.82 -13.70
CA ASN A 220 7.19 26.56 -14.02
C ASN A 220 6.30 25.86 -15.06
N ASN A 221 6.71 24.71 -15.60
CA ASN A 221 5.97 23.97 -16.61
C ASN A 221 5.70 22.50 -16.21
N GLY A 222 5.41 22.24 -14.94
CA GLY A 222 5.10 20.89 -14.44
C GLY A 222 4.00 20.17 -15.25
N TRP A 223 3.05 20.93 -15.80
CA TRP A 223 1.98 20.44 -16.69
C TRP A 223 2.49 19.71 -17.94
N VAL A 224 3.68 20.04 -18.45
CA VAL A 224 4.29 19.36 -19.60
C VAL A 224 4.63 17.91 -19.22
N LEU A 225 5.29 17.74 -18.07
CA LEU A 225 5.59 16.41 -17.54
C LEU A 225 4.30 15.65 -17.23
N GLY A 226 3.33 16.30 -16.59
CA GLY A 226 2.01 15.73 -16.34
C GLY A 226 1.30 15.26 -17.60
N THR A 227 1.40 16.01 -18.70
CA THR A 227 0.80 15.65 -19.99
C THR A 227 1.46 14.42 -20.60
N ILE A 228 2.80 14.35 -20.59
CA ILE A 228 3.54 13.17 -21.06
C ILE A 228 3.14 11.93 -20.26
N VAL A 229 3.11 12.03 -18.92
CA VAL A 229 2.72 10.91 -18.05
C VAL A 229 1.25 10.54 -18.23
N ALA A 230 0.36 11.50 -18.44
CA ALA A 230 -1.06 11.25 -18.69
C ALA A 230 -1.29 10.48 -20.00
N ILE A 231 -0.54 10.79 -21.06
CA ILE A 231 -0.60 10.06 -22.34
C ILE A 231 -0.14 8.62 -22.16
N ILE A 232 1.01 8.39 -21.50
CA ILE A 232 1.53 7.04 -21.23
C ILE A 232 0.54 6.24 -20.37
N THR A 233 -0.03 6.89 -19.36
CA THR A 233 -1.04 6.29 -18.47
C THR A 233 -2.28 5.91 -19.26
N TRP A 234 -2.79 6.80 -20.12
CA TRP A 234 -3.99 6.58 -20.94
C TRP A 234 -3.88 5.33 -21.80
N PHE A 235 -2.79 5.19 -22.57
CA PHE A 235 -2.58 4.01 -23.43
C PHE A 235 -2.53 2.70 -22.64
N THR A 236 -2.04 2.74 -21.41
CA THR A 236 -1.93 1.54 -20.57
C THR A 236 -3.24 1.20 -19.88
N ILE A 237 -3.93 2.16 -19.29
CA ILE A 237 -5.20 1.92 -18.57
C ILE A 237 -6.32 1.53 -19.54
N ILE A 238 -6.26 1.94 -20.81
CA ILE A 238 -7.22 1.53 -21.84
C ILE A 238 -7.31 0.00 -21.95
N GLY A 239 -6.17 -0.69 -21.84
CA GLY A 239 -6.07 -2.15 -21.87
C GLY A 239 -6.49 -2.85 -20.57
N GLY A 240 -6.92 -2.09 -19.57
CA GLY A 240 -7.41 -2.58 -18.29
C GLY A 240 -6.37 -3.35 -17.48
N ILE A 241 -6.85 -4.25 -16.62
CA ILE A 241 -6.00 -4.95 -15.65
C ILE A 241 -4.93 -5.83 -16.30
N LYS A 242 -5.20 -6.39 -17.49
CA LYS A 242 -4.24 -7.24 -18.21
C LYS A 242 -3.01 -6.44 -18.66
N ALA A 243 -3.22 -5.23 -19.20
CA ALA A 243 -2.13 -4.34 -19.59
C ALA A 243 -1.34 -3.88 -18.37
N ILE A 244 -2.03 -3.47 -17.30
CA ILE A 244 -1.41 -3.07 -16.03
C ILE A 244 -0.59 -4.22 -15.43
N GLY A 245 -1.13 -5.44 -15.39
CA GLY A 245 -0.43 -6.64 -14.91
C GLY A 245 0.80 -6.98 -15.75
N LYS A 246 0.74 -6.83 -17.08
CA LYS A 246 1.88 -7.05 -17.98
C LYS A 246 2.98 -6.01 -17.81
N PHE A 247 2.61 -4.74 -17.55
CA PHE A 247 3.56 -3.67 -17.27
C PHE A 247 4.24 -3.87 -15.91
N THR A 248 3.44 -4.00 -14.84
CA THR A 248 3.93 -4.15 -13.46
C THR A 248 4.77 -5.42 -13.28
N SER A 249 4.36 -6.57 -13.81
CA SER A 249 5.18 -7.80 -13.71
C SER A 249 6.58 -7.72 -14.31
N LYS A 250 6.86 -6.73 -15.18
CA LYS A 250 8.21 -6.45 -15.68
C LYS A 250 8.91 -5.34 -14.90
N VAL A 251 8.18 -4.25 -14.64
CA VAL A 251 8.75 -3.04 -14.02
C VAL A 251 8.96 -3.22 -12.52
N THR A 252 8.03 -3.85 -11.80
CA THR A 252 8.10 -4.03 -10.35
C THR A 252 9.33 -4.81 -9.89
N PRO A 253 9.66 -5.98 -10.46
CA PRO A 253 10.86 -6.71 -10.04
C PRO A 253 12.13 -5.93 -10.36
N LEU A 254 12.18 -5.24 -11.52
CA LEU A 254 13.33 -4.43 -11.92
C LEU A 254 13.55 -3.26 -10.97
N MET A 255 12.51 -2.46 -10.69
CA MET A 255 12.63 -1.28 -9.83
C MET A 255 12.99 -1.67 -8.39
N CYS A 256 12.37 -2.72 -7.83
CA CYS A 256 12.70 -3.20 -6.49
C CYS A 256 14.14 -3.76 -6.42
N SER A 257 14.56 -4.52 -7.43
CA SER A 257 15.92 -5.10 -7.44
C SER A 257 16.99 -4.02 -7.59
N LEU A 258 16.80 -3.06 -8.50
CA LEU A 258 17.72 -1.93 -8.67
C LEU A 258 17.81 -1.08 -7.39
N TYR A 259 16.69 -0.83 -6.73
CA TYR A 259 16.65 -0.07 -5.49
C TYR A 259 17.36 -0.79 -4.35
N VAL A 260 17.09 -2.08 -4.15
CA VAL A 260 17.75 -2.89 -3.11
C VAL A 260 19.24 -3.06 -3.40
N ALA A 261 19.63 -3.32 -4.65
CA ALA A 261 21.03 -3.41 -5.04
C ALA A 261 21.76 -2.09 -4.77
N SER A 262 21.11 -0.97 -5.07
CA SER A 262 21.64 0.37 -4.77
C SER A 262 21.82 0.59 -3.27
N ALA A 263 20.81 0.26 -2.46
CA ALA A 263 20.91 0.36 -1.01
C ALA A 263 22.02 -0.53 -0.43
N PHE A 264 22.19 -1.73 -0.99
CA PHE A 264 23.27 -2.64 -0.63
C PHE A 264 24.65 -2.06 -0.97
N LEU A 265 24.83 -1.47 -2.15
CA LEU A 265 26.07 -0.77 -2.52
C LEU A 265 26.40 0.37 -1.56
N VAL A 266 25.39 1.15 -1.14
CA VAL A 266 25.56 2.20 -0.12
C VAL A 266 26.06 1.61 1.20
N CYS A 267 25.49 0.48 1.63
CA CYS A 267 25.91 -0.21 2.85
C CYS A 267 27.34 -0.76 2.74
N LEU A 268 27.74 -1.27 1.57
CA LEU A 268 29.11 -1.75 1.33
C LEU A 268 30.14 -0.62 1.38
N ILE A 269 29.81 0.55 0.83
CA ILE A 269 30.71 1.70 0.88
C ILE A 269 30.83 2.25 2.31
N ASN A 270 29.74 2.19 3.08
CA ASN A 270 29.71 2.59 4.49
C ASN A 270 29.85 1.41 5.45
N ILE A 271 30.56 0.34 5.06
CA ILE A 271 30.60 -0.93 5.82
C ILE A 271 31.06 -0.73 7.28
N HIS A 272 31.94 0.23 7.52
CA HIS A 272 32.43 0.58 8.86
C HIS A 272 31.32 1.13 9.78
N HIS A 273 30.31 1.80 9.22
CA HIS A 273 29.17 2.35 9.96
C HIS A 273 28.01 1.35 10.14
N VAL A 274 28.02 0.22 9.41
CA VAL A 274 26.93 -0.77 9.45
C VAL A 274 26.76 -1.38 10.85
N PRO A 275 27.81 -1.87 11.55
CA PRO A 275 27.65 -2.43 12.89
C PRO A 275 27.12 -1.39 13.89
N GLU A 276 27.67 -0.17 13.86
CA GLU A 276 27.22 0.95 14.71
C GLU A 276 25.74 1.26 14.47
N THR A 277 25.32 1.29 13.20
CA THR A 277 23.94 1.55 12.79
C THR A 277 22.97 0.49 13.32
N ILE A 278 23.33 -0.80 13.26
CA ILE A 278 22.47 -1.88 13.77
C ILE A 278 22.29 -1.74 15.29
N VAL A 279 23.37 -1.47 16.03
CA VAL A 279 23.31 -1.25 17.48
C VAL A 279 22.46 -0.02 17.81
N LEU A 280 22.62 1.06 17.04
CA LEU A 280 21.86 2.29 17.20
C LEU A 280 20.35 2.05 17.02
N ILE A 281 19.96 1.33 15.97
CA ILE A 281 18.55 0.98 15.70
C ILE A 281 17.94 0.23 16.89
N ILE A 282 18.62 -0.79 17.41
CA ILE A 282 18.10 -1.59 18.52
C ILE A 282 18.02 -0.73 19.80
N LYS A 283 19.07 0.04 20.09
CA LYS A 283 19.13 0.88 21.29
C LYS A 283 18.03 1.95 21.28
N GLU A 284 17.86 2.64 20.15
CA GLU A 284 16.85 3.69 20.04
C GLU A 284 15.43 3.15 19.92
N ALA A 285 15.22 1.90 19.52
CA ALA A 285 13.90 1.29 19.51
C ALA A 285 13.27 1.20 20.92
N PHE A 286 14.11 1.01 21.95
CA PHE A 286 13.69 0.89 23.36
C PHE A 286 14.06 2.10 24.22
N SER A 287 14.96 2.95 23.75
CA SER A 287 15.38 4.18 24.45
C SER A 287 15.65 5.30 23.43
N PRO A 288 14.61 5.79 22.72
CA PRO A 288 14.77 6.79 21.68
C PRO A 288 15.13 8.14 22.29
N ARG A 289 16.17 8.77 21.73
CA ARG A 289 16.64 10.09 22.16
C ARG A 289 15.79 11.23 21.59
N ALA A 290 15.28 11.05 20.38
CA ALA A 290 14.62 12.09 19.60
C ALA A 290 13.10 12.24 19.88
N MET A 291 12.51 11.38 20.72
CA MET A 291 11.06 11.26 20.82
C MET A 291 10.51 11.51 22.23
N THR A 292 9.66 12.53 22.36
CA THR A 292 8.79 12.69 23.52
C THR A 292 7.83 11.50 23.62
N GLY A 293 7.87 10.78 24.75
CA GLY A 293 7.11 9.53 24.93
C GLY A 293 7.91 8.22 24.84
N GLY A 294 9.22 8.30 24.60
CA GLY A 294 10.11 7.14 24.67
C GLY A 294 9.76 6.03 23.68
N ALA A 295 10.04 4.77 24.06
CA ALA A 295 9.89 3.60 23.21
C ALA A 295 8.46 3.42 22.65
N PHE A 296 7.44 3.78 23.43
CA PHE A 296 6.04 3.64 23.03
C PHE A 296 5.70 4.55 21.84
N ALA A 297 6.19 5.79 21.85
CA ALA A 297 6.01 6.71 20.73
C ALA A 297 6.77 6.22 19.48
N CYS A 298 8.00 5.73 19.65
CA CYS A 298 8.80 5.15 18.56
C CYS A 298 8.11 3.95 17.91
N MET A 299 7.52 3.06 18.73
CA MET A 299 6.72 1.94 18.26
C MET A 299 5.53 2.39 17.42
N LEU A 300 4.74 3.37 17.91
CA LEU A 300 3.57 3.86 17.18
C LEU A 300 3.93 4.46 15.82
N TRP A 301 5.05 5.17 15.72
CA TRP A 301 5.54 5.70 14.44
C TRP A 301 5.99 4.59 13.49
N GLY A 302 6.65 3.54 14.00
CA GLY A 302 7.01 2.38 13.20
C GLY A 302 5.79 1.64 12.63
N PHE A 303 4.78 1.41 13.48
CA PHE A 303 3.51 0.82 13.06
C PHE A 303 2.76 1.70 12.06
N ARG A 304 2.62 3.00 12.35
CA ARG A 304 2.04 3.98 11.43
C ARG A 304 2.67 3.83 10.06
N ARG A 305 3.99 3.97 9.99
CA ARG A 305 4.71 3.96 8.71
C ARG A 305 4.55 2.64 7.97
N ALA A 306 4.75 1.52 8.64
CA ALA A 306 4.63 0.20 8.02
C ALA A 306 3.24 -0.03 7.42
N MET A 307 2.18 0.29 8.16
CA MET A 307 0.81 0.01 7.72
C MET A 307 0.35 0.93 6.58
N PHE A 308 0.82 2.17 6.54
CA PHE A 308 0.69 3.02 5.35
C PHE A 308 1.48 2.48 4.17
N ALA A 309 2.72 2.03 4.40
CA ALA A 309 3.64 1.60 3.34
C ALA A 309 3.16 0.34 2.60
N ASN A 310 2.53 -0.58 3.31
CA ASN A 310 2.05 -1.84 2.74
C ASN A 310 0.52 -1.89 2.58
N GLU A 311 -0.18 -0.81 2.94
CA GLU A 311 -1.63 -0.67 2.84
C GLU A 311 -2.43 -1.79 3.54
N SER A 312 -1.85 -2.44 4.56
CA SER A 312 -2.53 -3.54 5.26
C SER A 312 -3.63 -2.97 6.15
N GLY A 313 -4.83 -3.51 6.01
CA GLY A 313 -6.01 -3.00 6.70
C GLY A 313 -6.80 -1.97 5.90
N LEU A 314 -6.28 -1.42 4.80
CA LEU A 314 -7.02 -0.51 3.92
C LEU A 314 -8.01 -1.25 2.99
N GLY A 315 -7.79 -2.53 2.71
CA GLY A 315 -8.64 -3.31 1.81
C GLY A 315 -8.45 -3.05 0.31
N THR A 316 -7.39 -2.35 -0.10
CA THR A 316 -7.06 -2.04 -1.50
C THR A 316 -6.50 -3.25 -2.26
N ALA A 317 -5.51 -3.96 -1.70
CA ALA A 317 -4.90 -5.15 -2.31
C ALA A 317 -5.90 -6.25 -2.75
N PRO A 318 -6.96 -6.57 -1.97
CA PRO A 318 -8.05 -7.44 -2.42
C PRO A 318 -8.63 -7.10 -3.79
N ILE A 319 -8.64 -5.83 -4.20
CA ILE A 319 -9.20 -5.40 -5.49
C ILE A 319 -8.38 -5.99 -6.65
N ALA A 320 -7.05 -5.92 -6.59
CA ALA A 320 -6.17 -6.52 -7.59
C ALA A 320 -6.19 -8.06 -7.53
N PHE A 321 -6.05 -8.65 -6.34
CA PHE A 321 -6.00 -10.10 -6.19
C PHE A 321 -7.31 -10.79 -6.61
N SER A 322 -8.44 -10.09 -6.51
CA SER A 322 -9.73 -10.59 -7.01
C SER A 322 -9.70 -10.87 -8.51
N ALA A 323 -8.84 -10.22 -9.29
CA ALA A 323 -8.68 -10.47 -10.73
C ALA A 323 -7.85 -11.72 -11.05
N VAL A 324 -7.24 -12.41 -10.08
CA VAL A 324 -6.38 -13.58 -10.36
C VAL A 324 -7.18 -14.77 -10.90
N ASN A 325 -6.64 -15.44 -11.91
CA ASN A 325 -7.18 -16.67 -12.49
C ASN A 325 -7.00 -17.90 -11.57
N THR A 326 -7.77 -17.95 -10.48
CA THR A 326 -7.71 -19.02 -9.46
C THR A 326 -9.08 -19.56 -9.09
N ASN A 327 -9.10 -20.75 -8.51
CA ASN A 327 -10.26 -21.32 -7.80
C ASN A 327 -9.96 -21.56 -6.31
N LYS A 328 -8.79 -21.14 -5.83
CA LYS A 328 -8.27 -21.34 -4.48
C LYS A 328 -7.96 -19.99 -3.83
N PRO A 329 -8.94 -19.40 -3.12
CA PRO A 329 -8.76 -18.11 -2.44
C PRO A 329 -7.57 -18.11 -1.46
N VAL A 330 -7.44 -19.16 -0.65
CA VAL A 330 -6.37 -19.29 0.35
C VAL A 330 -4.97 -19.32 -0.28
N ALA A 331 -4.81 -19.95 -1.45
CA ALA A 331 -3.52 -19.96 -2.14
C ALA A 331 -3.10 -18.54 -2.54
N GLN A 332 -4.05 -17.71 -2.99
CA GLN A 332 -3.76 -16.30 -3.32
C GLN A 332 -3.51 -15.46 -2.08
N ALA A 333 -4.22 -15.73 -0.99
CA ALA A 333 -3.98 -15.09 0.30
C ALA A 333 -2.56 -15.38 0.83
N PHE A 334 -2.04 -16.60 0.68
CA PHE A 334 -0.63 -16.90 1.01
C PHE A 334 0.33 -16.07 0.16
N ILE A 335 0.09 -15.98 -1.15
CA ILE A 335 0.93 -15.18 -2.05
C ILE A 335 0.91 -13.69 -1.66
N SER A 336 -0.27 -13.14 -1.31
CA SER A 336 -0.38 -11.73 -0.96
C SER A 336 0.35 -11.34 0.32
N MET A 337 0.66 -12.30 1.20
CA MET A 337 1.51 -12.03 2.37
C MET A 337 2.92 -11.58 2.01
N LEU A 338 3.39 -11.91 0.79
CA LEU A 338 4.70 -11.47 0.32
C LEU A 338 4.75 -9.97 0.06
N GLN A 339 3.60 -9.32 -0.19
CA GLN A 339 3.56 -7.88 -0.45
C GLN A 339 4.07 -7.07 0.76
N PRO A 340 3.48 -7.16 1.98
CA PRO A 340 4.02 -6.42 3.14
C PRO A 340 5.49 -6.69 3.45
N PHE A 341 5.95 -7.91 3.20
CA PHE A 341 7.35 -8.28 3.38
C PHE A 341 8.28 -7.54 2.40
N VAL A 342 7.96 -7.58 1.10
CA VAL A 342 8.76 -6.87 0.08
C VAL A 342 8.70 -5.36 0.30
N ASP A 343 7.53 -4.80 0.55
CA ASP A 343 7.35 -3.35 0.62
C ASP A 343 7.98 -2.74 1.87
N THR A 344 7.69 -3.30 3.05
CA THR A 344 8.13 -2.71 4.33
C THR A 344 9.46 -3.29 4.75
N VAL A 345 9.58 -4.62 4.83
CA VAL A 345 10.73 -5.29 5.46
C VAL A 345 11.97 -5.25 4.57
N ILE A 346 11.79 -5.28 3.25
CA ILE A 346 12.91 -5.16 2.29
C ILE A 346 13.07 -3.70 1.85
N VAL A 347 12.12 -3.15 1.09
CA VAL A 347 12.31 -1.84 0.42
C VAL A 347 12.31 -0.70 1.44
N GLY A 348 11.28 -0.60 2.30
CA GLY A 348 11.18 0.49 3.27
C GLY A 348 12.31 0.51 4.30
N VAL A 349 12.70 -0.66 4.81
CA VAL A 349 13.86 -0.78 5.71
C VAL A 349 15.15 -0.44 4.99
N ALA A 350 15.35 -0.86 3.74
CA ALA A 350 16.55 -0.50 2.97
C ALA A 350 16.67 1.03 2.82
N THR A 351 15.58 1.73 2.51
CA THR A 351 15.56 3.20 2.47
C THR A 351 15.96 3.81 3.82
N ALA A 352 15.29 3.39 4.89
CA ALA A 352 15.52 3.94 6.22
C ALA A 352 16.94 3.66 6.71
N PHE A 353 17.46 2.47 6.44
CA PHE A 353 18.81 2.05 6.80
C PHE A 353 19.87 2.88 6.07
N VAL A 354 19.70 3.12 4.76
CA VAL A 354 20.58 3.99 3.97
C VAL A 354 20.66 5.40 4.56
N ILE A 355 19.52 5.94 4.98
CA ILE A 355 19.45 7.29 5.58
C ILE A 355 20.19 7.35 6.92
N VAL A 356 20.11 6.29 7.74
CA VAL A 356 20.82 6.24 9.03
C VAL A 356 22.31 6.00 8.84
N VAL A 357 22.70 5.02 7.99
CA VAL A 357 24.12 4.66 7.79
C VAL A 357 24.92 5.78 7.13
N SER A 358 24.28 6.56 6.25
CA SER A 358 24.88 7.76 5.64
C SER A 358 24.89 8.99 6.56
N LYS A 359 24.26 8.90 7.74
CA LYS A 359 24.05 10.00 8.70
C LYS A 359 23.28 11.20 8.12
N ALA A 360 22.65 11.04 6.95
CA ALA A 360 21.92 12.12 6.28
C ALA A 360 20.76 12.66 7.15
N TYR A 361 20.16 11.81 7.98
CA TYR A 361 19.09 12.21 8.90
C TYR A 361 19.49 13.29 9.92
N LEU A 362 20.79 13.49 10.18
CA LEU A 362 21.31 14.53 11.06
C LEU A 362 21.35 15.92 10.40
N THR A 363 21.19 16.00 9.08
CA THR A 363 21.36 17.25 8.31
C THR A 363 20.07 18.03 8.10
N VAL A 364 18.95 17.54 8.66
CA VAL A 364 17.62 18.13 8.46
C VAL A 364 16.91 18.32 9.78
N ASP A 365 16.48 19.56 10.04
CA ASP A 365 15.51 19.88 11.08
C ASP A 365 14.08 19.81 10.47
N GLY A 366 13.37 18.71 10.70
CA GLY A 366 11.96 18.56 10.33
C GLY A 366 11.63 17.36 9.41
N ILE A 367 10.43 17.37 8.82
CA ILE A 367 9.92 16.29 7.96
C ILE A 367 10.54 16.42 6.57
N ALA A 368 11.56 15.63 6.26
CA ALA A 368 12.05 15.52 4.88
C ALA A 368 11.48 14.29 4.16
N GLY A 369 11.03 14.51 2.93
CA GLY A 369 10.48 13.50 2.04
C GLY A 369 11.53 12.84 1.16
N ILE A 370 11.26 12.76 -0.14
CA ILE A 370 12.12 12.07 -1.12
C ILE A 370 13.50 12.74 -1.26
N GLU A 371 13.60 14.04 -1.00
CA GLU A 371 14.84 14.81 -1.04
C GLU A 371 15.90 14.30 -0.06
N LEU A 372 15.51 13.91 1.17
CA LEU A 372 16.45 13.35 2.14
C LEU A 372 17.00 12.01 1.65
N THR A 373 16.17 11.22 0.99
CA THR A 373 16.66 9.99 0.35
C THR A 373 17.63 10.34 -0.77
N SER A 374 17.28 11.28 -1.65
CA SER A 374 18.15 11.74 -2.73
C SER A 374 19.52 12.21 -2.22
N LYS A 375 19.53 13.02 -1.15
CA LYS A 375 20.75 13.46 -0.46
C LYS A 375 21.54 12.30 0.12
N ALA A 376 20.89 11.39 0.85
CA ALA A 376 21.53 10.23 1.48
C ALA A 376 22.23 9.32 0.47
N PHE A 377 21.67 9.16 -0.72
CA PHE A 377 22.31 8.41 -1.78
C PHE A 377 23.35 9.23 -2.57
N GLY A 378 23.14 10.55 -2.70
CA GLY A 378 24.05 11.47 -3.38
C GLY A 378 25.39 11.67 -2.67
N THR A 379 25.48 11.42 -1.37
CA THR A 379 26.75 11.46 -0.60
C THR A 379 27.78 10.43 -1.08
N ILE A 380 27.35 9.41 -1.83
CA ILE A 380 28.18 8.25 -2.17
C ILE A 380 28.51 8.21 -3.66
N CYS A 381 27.55 8.55 -4.52
CA CYS A 381 27.77 8.60 -5.97
C CYS A 381 27.05 9.82 -6.59
N PRO A 382 27.78 10.74 -7.24
CA PRO A 382 27.19 11.90 -7.91
C PRO A 382 26.16 11.57 -8.99
N GLY A 383 26.25 10.39 -9.62
CA GLY A 383 25.29 9.93 -10.63
C GLY A 383 24.02 9.29 -10.06
N PHE A 384 23.96 9.06 -8.75
CA PHE A 384 22.85 8.36 -8.12
C PHE A 384 21.51 9.11 -8.18
N PRO A 385 21.45 10.45 -7.98
CA PRO A 385 20.20 11.18 -8.09
C PRO A 385 19.49 10.97 -9.43
N ILE A 386 20.24 10.82 -10.53
CA ILE A 386 19.69 10.52 -11.87
C ILE A 386 19.08 9.11 -11.88
N LEU A 387 19.81 8.11 -11.36
CA LEU A 387 19.31 6.74 -11.24
C LEU A 387 18.06 6.68 -10.36
N LEU A 388 18.04 7.43 -9.25
CA LEU A 388 16.88 7.55 -8.36
C LEU A 388 15.69 8.17 -9.08
N THR A 389 15.87 9.19 -9.92
CA THR A 389 14.79 9.77 -10.73
C THR A 389 14.20 8.76 -11.70
N VAL A 390 15.02 7.94 -12.35
CA VAL A 390 14.54 6.84 -13.22
C VAL A 390 13.74 5.82 -12.41
N MET A 391 14.26 5.39 -11.26
CA MET A 391 13.55 4.45 -10.38
C MET A 391 12.23 5.04 -9.85
N ALA A 392 12.25 6.29 -9.37
CA ALA A 392 11.10 7.00 -8.86
C ALA A 392 10.01 7.16 -9.94
N SER A 393 10.40 7.41 -11.19
CA SER A 393 9.49 7.46 -12.34
C SER A 393 8.77 6.12 -12.54
N CYS A 394 9.49 5.01 -12.46
CA CYS A 394 8.91 3.67 -12.53
C CYS A 394 7.96 3.40 -11.36
N PHE A 395 8.35 3.80 -10.14
CA PHE A 395 7.50 3.68 -8.95
C PHE A 395 6.19 4.45 -9.12
N VAL A 396 6.28 5.73 -9.48
CA VAL A 396 5.12 6.62 -9.68
C VAL A 396 4.20 6.09 -10.76
N LEU A 397 4.73 5.80 -11.95
CA LEU A 397 3.92 5.33 -13.07
C LEU A 397 3.23 4.01 -12.71
N SER A 398 3.96 3.05 -12.11
CA SER A 398 3.36 1.77 -11.74
C SER A 398 2.30 1.90 -10.64
N THR A 399 2.50 2.81 -9.68
CA THR A 399 1.53 3.15 -8.64
C THR A 399 0.26 3.75 -9.23
N MET A 400 0.40 4.74 -10.12
CA MET A 400 -0.72 5.42 -10.77
C MET A 400 -1.56 4.49 -11.65
N LEU A 401 -0.91 3.57 -12.36
CA LEU A 401 -1.60 2.56 -13.16
C LEU A 401 -2.47 1.64 -12.30
N CYS A 402 -1.94 1.19 -11.16
CA CYS A 402 -2.70 0.33 -10.24
C CYS A 402 -3.83 1.13 -9.54
N GLY A 403 -3.54 2.36 -9.11
CA GLY A 403 -4.52 3.26 -8.51
C GLY A 403 -5.71 3.54 -9.45
N SER A 404 -5.45 3.74 -10.75
CA SER A 404 -6.50 3.88 -11.75
C SER A 404 -7.43 2.67 -11.79
N TYR A 405 -6.89 1.44 -11.71
CA TYR A 405 -7.72 0.23 -11.68
C TYR A 405 -8.52 0.10 -10.38
N TYR A 406 -7.93 0.41 -9.23
CA TYR A 406 -8.62 0.32 -7.93
C TYR A 406 -9.79 1.31 -7.88
N GLY A 407 -9.54 2.57 -8.29
CA GLY A 407 -10.56 3.59 -8.42
C GLY A 407 -11.64 3.20 -9.42
N LEU A 408 -11.27 2.62 -10.56
CA LEU A 408 -12.23 2.16 -11.57
C LEU A 408 -13.15 1.05 -11.04
N LYS A 409 -12.65 0.11 -10.23
CA LYS A 409 -13.50 -0.93 -9.63
C LYS A 409 -14.47 -0.36 -8.60
N ALA A 410 -14.05 0.64 -7.83
CA ALA A 410 -14.93 1.37 -6.93
C ALA A 410 -15.99 2.20 -7.71
N TRP A 411 -15.58 2.87 -8.79
CA TRP A 411 -16.47 3.58 -9.72
C TRP A 411 -17.53 2.66 -10.33
N ASN A 412 -17.11 1.50 -10.84
CA ASN A 412 -18.01 0.53 -11.44
C ASN A 412 -18.97 -0.09 -10.42
N PHE A 413 -18.59 -0.18 -9.15
CA PHE A 413 -19.50 -0.60 -8.09
C PHE A 413 -20.65 0.40 -7.87
N LEU A 414 -20.37 1.70 -7.95
CA LEU A 414 -21.37 2.75 -7.76
C LEU A 414 -22.23 3.00 -8.99
N PHE A 415 -21.60 3.06 -10.16
CA PHE A 415 -22.24 3.53 -11.40
C PHE A 415 -22.49 2.41 -12.42
N GLY A 416 -22.01 1.19 -12.17
CA GLY A 416 -22.15 0.03 -13.06
C GLY A 416 -21.05 -0.12 -14.11
N ASN A 417 -20.97 -1.31 -14.70
CA ASN A 417 -19.92 -1.69 -15.67
C ASN A 417 -20.34 -1.37 -17.12
N SER A 418 -20.21 -0.11 -17.55
CA SER A 418 -20.35 0.27 -18.97
C SER A 418 -19.02 0.76 -19.53
N THR A 419 -18.75 0.46 -20.80
CA THR A 419 -17.56 0.96 -21.51
C THR A 419 -17.48 2.48 -21.47
N ALA A 420 -18.60 3.18 -21.69
CA ALA A 420 -18.64 4.65 -21.64
C ALA A 420 -18.27 5.17 -20.24
N LYS A 421 -18.88 4.60 -19.19
CA LYS A 421 -18.59 4.96 -17.79
C LYS A 421 -17.15 4.70 -17.39
N THR A 422 -16.57 3.60 -17.89
CA THR A 422 -15.16 3.25 -17.69
C THR A 422 -14.25 4.28 -18.35
N ARG A 423 -14.53 4.66 -19.60
CA ARG A 423 -13.72 5.65 -20.33
C ARG A 423 -13.81 7.04 -19.71
N ILE A 424 -14.98 7.44 -19.20
CA ILE A 424 -15.15 8.72 -18.48
C ILE A 424 -14.25 8.77 -17.25
N PHE A 425 -14.27 7.71 -16.42
CA PHE A 425 -13.40 7.65 -15.24
C PHE A 425 -11.92 7.69 -15.62
N GLN A 426 -11.50 6.92 -16.63
CA GLN A 426 -10.13 6.90 -17.11
C GLN A 426 -9.67 8.27 -17.63
N ALA A 427 -10.54 9.00 -18.33
CA ALA A 427 -10.23 10.31 -18.88
C ALA A 427 -10.09 11.34 -17.76
N ALA A 428 -11.05 11.34 -16.82
CA ALA A 428 -10.98 12.18 -15.62
C ALA A 428 -9.70 11.89 -14.81
N TYR A 429 -9.34 10.62 -14.64
CA TYR A 429 -8.12 10.22 -13.94
C TYR A 429 -6.87 10.78 -14.64
N CYS A 430 -6.78 10.71 -15.98
CA CYS A 430 -5.66 11.29 -16.72
C CYS A 430 -5.62 12.82 -16.66
N LEU A 431 -6.77 13.50 -16.65
CA LEU A 431 -6.81 14.96 -16.46
C LEU A 431 -6.31 15.38 -15.06
N CYS A 432 -6.63 14.59 -14.03
CA CYS A 432 -6.08 14.81 -12.69
C CYS A 432 -4.56 14.70 -12.66
N ILE A 433 -3.93 13.86 -13.49
CA ILE A 433 -2.45 13.77 -13.59
C ILE A 433 -1.86 15.10 -14.02
N ILE A 434 -2.44 15.71 -15.05
CA ILE A 434 -1.99 17.00 -15.59
C ILE A 434 -2.16 18.07 -14.51
N ALA A 435 -3.32 18.12 -13.85
CA ALA A 435 -3.57 19.06 -12.77
C ALA A 435 -2.58 18.87 -11.60
N GLY A 436 -2.41 17.65 -11.09
CA GLY A 436 -1.55 17.36 -9.94
C GLY A 436 -0.08 17.70 -10.15
N SER A 437 0.39 17.61 -11.41
CA SER A 437 1.76 17.99 -11.77
C SER A 437 2.05 19.49 -11.63
N ALA A 438 1.00 20.33 -11.62
CA ALA A 438 1.09 21.79 -11.51
C ALA A 438 0.58 22.33 -10.16
N MET A 439 0.00 21.49 -9.30
CA MET A 439 -0.55 21.90 -8.01
C MET A 439 0.51 22.07 -6.92
N ASN A 440 0.21 22.90 -5.93
CA ASN A 440 1.09 23.15 -4.79
C ASN A 440 0.95 22.04 -3.71
N PHE A 441 2.08 21.60 -3.15
CA PHE A 441 2.25 20.32 -2.41
C PHE A 441 1.38 20.17 -1.14
N LYS A 442 1.10 21.28 -0.43
CA LYS A 442 0.57 21.24 0.94
C LYS A 442 -0.92 20.89 1.04
N SER A 443 -1.74 21.29 0.07
CA SER A 443 -3.21 21.09 0.12
C SER A 443 -3.65 19.67 -0.26
N ILE A 444 -2.83 18.93 -1.03
CA ILE A 444 -3.19 17.59 -1.54
C ILE A 444 -3.02 16.51 -0.46
N ILE A 445 -1.98 16.62 0.37
CA ILE A 445 -1.55 15.56 1.30
C ILE A 445 -2.58 15.35 2.41
N ASN A 446 -3.02 16.43 3.07
CA ASN A 446 -3.92 16.33 4.21
C ASN A 446 -5.29 15.72 3.83
N LEU A 447 -5.82 16.09 2.66
CA LEU A 447 -7.08 15.54 2.17
C LEU A 447 -6.92 14.08 1.72
N SER A 448 -5.82 13.76 1.04
CA SER A 448 -5.52 12.40 0.57
C SER A 448 -5.34 11.42 1.73
N ASP A 449 -4.58 11.80 2.76
CA ASP A 449 -4.30 10.94 3.90
C ASP A 449 -5.56 10.67 4.71
N ALA A 450 -6.39 11.70 4.95
CA ALA A 450 -7.67 11.56 5.66
C ALA A 450 -8.60 10.55 4.97
N VAL A 451 -8.76 10.67 3.65
CA VAL A 451 -9.68 9.82 2.88
C VAL A 451 -9.14 8.39 2.74
N THR A 452 -7.82 8.24 2.57
CA THR A 452 -7.15 6.94 2.49
C THR A 452 -7.29 6.18 3.80
N LEU A 453 -7.03 6.86 4.91
CA LEU A 453 -7.15 6.31 6.25
C LEU A 453 -8.57 5.85 6.57
N PHE A 454 -9.57 6.61 6.12
CA PHE A 454 -10.97 6.24 6.31
C PHE A 454 -11.32 4.87 5.70
N LEU A 455 -10.60 4.41 4.65
CA LEU A 455 -10.83 3.09 4.05
C LEU A 455 -10.64 1.94 5.04
N ALA A 456 -9.72 2.10 6.01
CA ALA A 456 -9.43 1.05 6.96
C ALA A 456 -10.61 0.74 7.88
N VAL A 457 -11.37 1.75 8.31
CA VAL A 457 -12.48 1.54 9.26
C VAL A 457 -13.55 0.56 8.74
N PRO A 458 -14.24 0.82 7.60
CA PRO A 458 -15.25 -0.08 7.08
C PRO A 458 -14.68 -1.43 6.66
N ASN A 459 -13.43 -1.45 6.15
CA ASN A 459 -12.77 -2.68 5.76
C ASN A 459 -12.48 -3.58 6.97
N LEU A 460 -11.83 -3.05 8.00
CA LEU A 460 -11.48 -3.81 9.20
C LEU A 460 -12.71 -4.34 9.93
N ILE A 461 -13.80 -3.55 10.02
CA ILE A 461 -15.07 -4.04 10.58
C ILE A 461 -15.52 -5.32 9.84
N ALA A 462 -15.50 -5.31 8.52
CA ALA A 462 -15.89 -6.47 7.72
C ALA A 462 -14.92 -7.65 7.88
N VAL A 463 -13.62 -7.38 7.95
CA VAL A 463 -12.57 -8.41 8.12
C VAL A 463 -12.70 -9.08 9.50
N PHE A 464 -12.92 -8.31 10.56
CA PHE A 464 -13.18 -8.83 11.92
C PHE A 464 -14.46 -9.68 11.97
N ALA A 465 -15.56 -9.16 11.40
CA ALA A 465 -16.84 -9.87 11.32
C ALA A 465 -16.72 -11.21 10.57
N LEU A 466 -15.88 -11.26 9.52
CA LEU A 466 -15.64 -12.46 8.72
C LEU A 466 -14.44 -13.29 9.20
N SER A 467 -13.88 -13.00 10.39
CA SER A 467 -12.71 -13.73 10.92
C SER A 467 -12.95 -15.24 11.07
N GLY A 468 -14.18 -15.65 11.43
CA GLY A 468 -14.55 -17.07 11.48
C GLY A 468 -14.55 -17.74 10.10
N VAL A 469 -14.92 -17.01 9.05
CA VAL A 469 -14.87 -17.50 7.66
C VAL A 469 -13.42 -17.65 7.21
N ILE A 470 -12.54 -16.72 7.59
CA ILE A 470 -11.11 -16.76 7.29
C ILE A 470 -10.49 -18.03 7.89
N MET A 471 -10.72 -18.28 9.18
CA MET A 471 -10.17 -19.46 9.87
C MET A 471 -10.70 -20.76 9.29
N LYS A 472 -12.00 -20.85 9.00
CA LYS A 472 -12.61 -22.04 8.39
C LYS A 472 -12.00 -22.38 7.03
N GLU A 473 -11.77 -21.37 6.19
CA GLU A 473 -11.16 -21.60 4.87
C GLU A 473 -9.68 -21.94 4.97
N LEU A 474 -8.94 -21.25 5.84
CA LEU A 474 -7.53 -21.56 6.09
C LEU A 474 -7.36 -23.01 6.58
N LYS A 475 -8.13 -23.42 7.59
CA LYS A 475 -8.12 -24.79 8.11
C LYS A 475 -8.43 -25.81 7.03
N ARG A 476 -9.53 -25.61 6.29
CA ARG A 476 -9.92 -26.49 5.18
C ARG A 476 -8.82 -26.65 4.13
N TYR A 477 -8.09 -25.57 3.83
CA TYR A 477 -6.98 -25.61 2.89
C TYR A 477 -5.78 -26.37 3.48
N CYS A 478 -5.42 -26.08 4.72
CA CYS A 478 -4.34 -26.76 5.45
C CYS A 478 -4.57 -28.27 5.53
N ASP A 479 -5.78 -28.71 5.91
CA ASP A 479 -6.15 -30.11 6.01
C ASP A 479 -6.08 -30.82 4.65
N ARG A 480 -6.59 -30.16 3.61
CA ARG A 480 -6.65 -30.73 2.25
C ARG A 480 -5.27 -30.89 1.62
N TYR A 481 -4.38 -29.93 1.82
CA TYR A 481 -3.08 -29.88 1.15
C TYR A 481 -1.90 -30.19 2.08
N LYS A 482 -2.18 -30.59 3.32
CA LYS A 482 -1.20 -30.89 4.38
C LYS A 482 -0.19 -29.76 4.56
N VAL A 483 -0.69 -28.52 4.63
CA VAL A 483 0.13 -27.31 4.80
C VAL A 483 0.02 -26.85 6.26
N GLY A 484 1.15 -26.52 6.89
CA GLY A 484 1.20 -26.03 8.28
C GLY A 484 1.51 -27.08 9.35
N GLY A 485 1.55 -28.38 8.99
CA GLY A 485 1.88 -29.45 9.94
C GLY A 485 0.96 -29.44 11.16
N ARG A 486 1.52 -29.59 12.37
CA ARG A 486 0.74 -29.55 13.64
C ARG A 486 0.01 -28.24 13.89
N ILE A 487 0.42 -27.13 13.26
CA ILE A 487 -0.22 -25.82 13.46
C ILE A 487 -1.66 -25.83 12.95
N SER A 488 -1.99 -26.63 11.92
CA SER A 488 -3.36 -26.75 11.41
C SER A 488 -4.35 -27.24 12.46
N ASP A 489 -3.89 -28.06 13.41
CA ASP A 489 -4.72 -28.64 14.46
C ASP A 489 -5.13 -27.58 15.50
N TYR A 490 -4.33 -26.52 15.65
CA TYR A 490 -4.57 -25.41 16.57
C TYR A 490 -5.36 -24.25 15.94
N LEU A 491 -5.58 -24.26 14.62
CA LEU A 491 -6.47 -23.29 13.97
C LEU A 491 -7.92 -23.59 14.37
N ARG A 492 -8.46 -22.81 15.32
CA ARG A 492 -9.84 -22.87 15.80
C ARG A 492 -10.71 -21.75 15.22
#